data_AF-A0A4S4LWS0-F1
#
_entry.id   AF-A0A4S4LWS0-F1
#
_cell.length_a   1.000
_cell.length_b   1.000
_cell.length_c   1.000
_cell.angle_alpha   90.00
_cell.angle_beta   90.00
_cell.angle_gamma   90.00
#
_symmetry.space_group_name_H-M   'P 1'
#
loop_
_entity.id
_entity.type
_entity.pdbx_description
1 polymer ?
#
loop_
_entity_poly.entity_id
_entity_poly.type
_entity_poly.pdbx_seq_one_letter_code
_entity_poly.pdbx_strand_id
1 'polypeptide(L)'
;MSSAQPVPFCALSRTILYAPANGVTEELRQHMFNVTDSLARIESYGMKIIRSLKVTEMSLLQKEEELGKLEAKMVFETWVDTAFPLVSVCLDMLNDGENMHGGCSAFLIDL
;
A
#
# COMPACT_ATOMS: atom_id res chain seq x y z
N MET A 1 10.58 -8.16 -32.78
CA MET A 1 9.26 -8.53 -32.24
C MET A 1 9.45 -8.86 -30.78
N SER A 2 9.29 -7.86 -29.90
CA SER A 2 9.49 -8.03 -28.45
C SER A 2 8.16 -8.45 -27.83
N SER A 3 8.09 -9.69 -27.34
CA SER A 3 6.93 -10.22 -26.62
C SER A 3 6.92 -9.66 -25.20
N ALA A 4 6.23 -8.54 -25.00
CA ALA A 4 5.90 -8.08 -23.66
C ALA A 4 4.88 -9.06 -23.06
N GLN A 5 5.32 -9.84 -22.07
CA GLN A 5 4.45 -10.70 -21.28
C GLN A 5 3.41 -9.83 -20.54
N PRO A 6 2.14 -10.28 -20.41
CA PRO A 6 1.14 -9.54 -19.65
C PRO A 6 1.53 -9.52 -18.18
N VAL A 7 1.77 -8.31 -17.64
CA VAL A 7 1.94 -8.10 -16.20
C VAL A 7 0.66 -8.51 -15.47
N PRO A 8 0.75 -9.36 -14.43
CA PRO A 8 -0.43 -9.96 -13.82
C PRO A 8 -1.24 -8.92 -13.05
N PHE A 9 -2.54 -8.93 -13.33
CA PHE A 9 -3.58 -8.19 -12.64
C PHE A 9 -3.66 -8.62 -11.16
N CYS A 10 -3.94 -7.66 -10.27
CA CYS A 10 -4.23 -7.83 -8.83
C CYS A 10 -3.00 -8.15 -7.94
N ALA A 11 -2.35 -7.11 -7.40
CA ALA A 11 -1.03 -7.22 -6.76
C ALA A 11 -0.96 -6.81 -5.28
N LEU A 12 -2.06 -6.70 -4.53
CA LEU A 12 -1.92 -6.54 -3.07
C LEU A 12 -1.24 -7.76 -2.45
N SER A 13 -1.61 -8.98 -2.85
CA SER A 13 -1.08 -10.21 -2.23
C SER A 13 0.35 -10.56 -2.62
N ARG A 14 0.91 -10.02 -3.72
CA ARG A 14 2.29 -10.33 -4.15
C ARG A 14 3.30 -9.26 -3.77
N THR A 15 2.87 -8.01 -3.67
CA THR A 15 3.80 -6.89 -3.51
C THR A 15 4.44 -6.85 -2.12
N ILE A 16 3.70 -7.32 -1.11
CA ILE A 16 4.11 -7.23 0.28
C ILE A 16 5.17 -8.32 0.65
N LEU A 17 5.29 -9.40 -0.14
CA LEU A 17 6.24 -10.51 0.12
C LEU A 17 7.72 -10.17 -0.12
N TYR A 18 8.03 -8.99 -0.68
CA TYR A 18 9.40 -8.58 -1.02
C TYR A 18 9.93 -7.41 -0.17
N ALA A 19 9.15 -6.91 0.80
CA ALA A 19 9.60 -5.84 1.67
C ALA A 19 10.72 -6.35 2.61
N PRO A 20 11.84 -5.62 2.77
CA PRO A 20 12.83 -5.92 3.80
C PRO A 20 12.15 -5.93 5.17
N ALA A 21 12.39 -6.98 5.95
CA ALA A 21 11.72 -7.23 7.23
C ALA A 21 12.75 -7.18 8.38
N ASN A 22 13.18 -5.98 8.74
CA ASN A 22 14.23 -5.79 9.74
C ASN A 22 13.66 -5.97 11.15
N GLY A 23 14.08 -7.05 11.84
CA GLY A 23 13.62 -7.34 13.21
C GLY A 23 12.18 -7.82 13.32
N VAL A 24 11.51 -8.12 12.20
CA VAL A 24 10.13 -8.58 12.14
C VAL A 24 10.11 -10.10 11.99
N THR A 25 9.55 -10.82 12.97
CA THR A 25 9.37 -12.27 12.88
C THR A 25 8.35 -12.63 11.80
N GLU A 26 8.36 -13.87 11.32
CA GLU A 26 7.41 -14.31 10.29
C GLU A 26 5.96 -14.22 10.75
N GLU A 27 5.71 -14.53 12.02
CA GLU A 27 4.38 -14.48 12.62
C GLU A 27 3.87 -13.04 12.68
N LEU A 28 4.72 -12.10 13.10
CA LEU A 28 4.38 -10.68 13.15
C LEU A 28 4.18 -10.14 11.74
N ARG A 29 5.02 -10.55 10.78
CA ARG A 29 4.85 -10.20 9.38
C ARG A 29 3.48 -10.65 8.90
N GLN A 30 3.15 -11.93 9.06
CA GLN A 30 1.85 -12.51 8.68
C GLN A 30 0.69 -11.77 9.34
N HIS A 31 0.85 -11.36 10.59
CA HIS A 31 -0.15 -10.56 11.27
C HIS A 31 -0.34 -9.19 10.61
N MET A 32 0.74 -8.46 10.35
CA MET A 32 0.73 -7.16 9.65
C MET A 32 0.12 -7.28 8.24
N PHE A 33 0.43 -8.37 7.52
CA PHE A 33 -0.22 -8.69 6.24
C PHE A 33 -1.73 -8.85 6.41
N ASN A 34 -2.18 -9.64 7.38
CA ASN A 34 -3.60 -9.93 7.56
C ASN A 34 -4.39 -8.67 7.91
N VAL A 35 -3.82 -7.78 8.74
CA VAL A 35 -4.43 -6.48 9.06
C VAL A 35 -4.59 -5.66 7.78
N THR A 36 -3.52 -5.51 7.00
CA THR A 36 -3.55 -4.72 5.76
C THR A 36 -4.48 -5.32 4.69
N ASP A 37 -4.48 -6.65 4.52
CA ASP A 37 -5.37 -7.35 3.58
C ASP A 37 -6.84 -7.23 4.00
N SER A 38 -7.13 -7.21 5.31
CA SER A 38 -8.49 -7.03 5.80
C SER A 38 -9.06 -5.66 5.41
N LEU A 39 -8.23 -4.61 5.40
CA LEU A 39 -8.63 -3.27 4.97
C LEU A 39 -8.97 -3.25 3.47
N ALA A 40 -8.25 -4.02 2.66
CA ALA A 40 -8.52 -4.15 1.22
C ALA A 40 -9.83 -4.88 0.88
N ARG A 41 -10.44 -5.57 1.85
CA ARG A 41 -11.72 -6.29 1.70
C ARG A 41 -12.93 -5.43 2.07
N ILE A 42 -12.72 -4.23 2.62
CA ILE A 42 -13.81 -3.30 2.92
C ILE A 42 -14.37 -2.77 1.59
N GLU A 43 -15.60 -3.17 1.23
CA GLU A 43 -16.33 -2.63 0.08
C GLU A 43 -16.62 -1.14 0.28
N SER A 44 -15.69 -0.31 -0.19
CA SER A 44 -15.76 1.15 -0.11
C SER A 44 -15.06 1.78 -1.31
N TYR A 45 -15.28 3.08 -1.51
CA TYR A 45 -14.57 3.90 -2.49
C TYR A 45 -13.03 3.73 -2.39
N GLY A 46 -12.52 3.55 -1.17
CA GLY A 46 -11.10 3.34 -0.91
C GLY A 46 -10.53 2.00 -1.37
N MET A 47 -11.34 1.02 -1.74
CA MET A 47 -10.87 -0.32 -2.14
C MET A 47 -9.91 -0.25 -3.33
N LYS A 48 -10.19 0.61 -4.32
CA LYS A 48 -9.30 0.78 -5.47
C LYS A 48 -7.95 1.36 -5.03
N ILE A 49 -7.97 2.35 -4.13
CA ILE A 49 -6.78 3.01 -3.57
C ILE A 49 -5.94 2.01 -2.77
N ILE A 50 -6.55 1.25 -1.86
CA ILE A 50 -5.83 0.25 -1.06
C ILE A 50 -5.20 -0.81 -1.98
N ARG A 51 -5.91 -1.22 -3.05
CA ARG A 51 -5.40 -2.18 -4.04
C ARG A 51 -4.19 -1.72 -4.84
N SER A 52 -3.96 -0.41 -4.95
CA SER A 52 -2.78 0.14 -5.61
C SER A 52 -1.60 0.35 -4.66
N LEU A 53 -1.79 0.19 -3.35
CA LEU A 53 -0.70 0.33 -2.38
C LEU A 53 0.30 -0.82 -2.48
N LYS A 54 1.56 -0.45 -2.56
CA LYS A 54 2.72 -1.32 -2.57
C LYS A 54 3.48 -1.15 -1.26
N VAL A 55 3.54 -2.18 -0.43
CA VAL A 55 4.44 -2.15 0.74
C VAL A 55 5.88 -2.27 0.27
N THR A 56 6.72 -1.33 0.68
CA THR A 56 8.15 -1.27 0.33
C THR A 56 9.06 -1.57 1.51
N GLU A 57 8.58 -1.39 2.74
CA GLU A 57 9.35 -1.64 3.97
C GLU A 57 8.44 -2.16 5.08
N MET A 58 8.95 -3.12 5.86
CA MET A 58 8.40 -3.49 7.16
C MET A 58 9.53 -3.50 8.20
N SER A 59 9.34 -2.81 9.32
CA SER A 59 10.33 -2.82 10.39
C SER A 59 9.68 -2.84 11.77
N LEU A 60 10.40 -3.38 12.74
CA LEU A 60 10.06 -3.31 14.16
C LEU A 60 11.12 -2.48 14.85
N LEU A 61 10.74 -1.30 15.34
CA LEU A 61 11.63 -0.30 15.90
C LEU A 61 11.38 -0.17 17.40
N GLN A 62 12.37 0.26 18.17
CA GLN A 62 12.08 0.71 19.53
C GLN A 62 11.40 2.08 19.48
N LYS A 63 10.34 2.24 20.28
CA LYS A 63 9.63 3.50 20.35
C LYS A 63 10.48 4.50 21.14
N GLU A 64 10.92 5.57 20.48
CA GLU A 64 11.85 6.56 21.07
C GLU A 64 11.30 7.19 22.36
N GLU A 65 9.97 7.43 22.41
CA GLU A 65 9.31 8.05 23.55
C GLU A 65 9.00 7.08 24.71
N GLU A 66 9.04 5.76 24.46
CA GLU A 66 8.61 4.75 25.43
C GLU A 66 9.61 3.58 25.48
N LEU A 67 10.62 3.71 26.35
CA LEU A 67 11.66 2.71 26.54
C LEU A 67 11.09 1.31 26.76
N GLY A 68 11.61 0.35 26.00
CA GLY A 68 11.20 -1.06 26.07
C GLY A 68 9.94 -1.41 25.28
N LYS A 69 9.28 -0.44 24.63
CA LYS A 69 8.18 -0.70 23.70
C LYS A 69 8.70 -0.78 22.26
N LEU A 70 8.03 -1.61 21.48
CA LEU A 70 8.29 -1.78 20.05
C LEU A 70 7.15 -1.16 19.24
N GLU A 71 7.51 -0.62 18.09
CA GLU A 71 6.59 -0.02 17.12
C GLU A 71 6.77 -0.71 15.76
N ALA A 72 5.67 -1.20 15.21
CA ALA A 72 5.65 -1.77 13.87
C ALA A 72 5.49 -0.64 12.86
N LYS A 73 6.42 -0.56 11.90
CA LYS A 73 6.41 0.42 10.82
C LYS A 73 6.16 -0.30 9.49
N MET A 74 5.25 0.26 8.69
CA MET A 74 5.02 -0.13 7.31
C MET A 74 5.16 1.09 6.41
N VAL A 75 5.91 0.95 5.32
CA VAL A 75 6.01 2.01 4.30
C VAL A 75 5.28 1.54 3.06
N PHE A 76 4.39 2.39 2.57
CA PHE A 76 3.63 2.15 1.37
C PHE A 76 4.07 3.14 0.28
N GLU A 77 4.13 2.63 -0.94
CA GLU A 77 4.31 3.39 -2.17
C GLU A 77 3.02 3.28 -2.98
N THR A 78 2.60 4.36 -3.61
CA THR A 78 1.48 4.37 -4.54
C THR A 78 1.80 5.25 -5.73
N TRP A 79 1.18 4.94 -6.86
CA TRP A 79 1.37 5.66 -8.11
C TRP A 79 0.09 6.42 -8.46
N VAL A 80 0.26 7.69 -8.80
CA VAL A 80 -0.80 8.54 -9.35
C VAL A 80 -0.34 8.94 -10.73
N ASP A 81 -0.73 8.16 -11.74
CA ASP A 81 -0.30 8.35 -13.12
C ASP A 81 -1.46 8.89 -13.97
N THR A 82 -1.18 9.87 -14.82
CA THR A 82 -2.09 10.44 -15.83
C THR A 82 -1.83 9.88 -17.24
N ALA A 83 -0.73 9.14 -17.44
CA ALA A 83 -0.22 8.77 -18.77
C ALA A 83 -0.43 7.28 -19.14
N PHE A 84 -0.82 6.40 -18.21
CA PHE A 84 -1.07 4.98 -18.51
C PHE A 84 -2.58 4.62 -18.41
N PRO A 85 -3.28 4.39 -19.54
CA PRO A 85 -4.73 4.14 -19.56
C PRO A 85 -5.16 2.77 -19.01
N LEU A 86 -4.23 1.96 -18.49
CA LEU A 86 -4.51 0.60 -18.03
C LEU A 86 -4.77 0.50 -16.51
N VAL A 87 -4.60 1.59 -15.74
CA VAL A 87 -4.91 1.62 -14.31
C VAL A 87 -5.87 2.76 -14.01
N SER A 88 -7.16 2.51 -14.24
CA SER A 88 -8.28 3.44 -13.99
C SER A 88 -8.41 3.91 -12.53
N VAL A 89 -7.62 3.38 -11.59
CA VAL A 89 -7.61 3.77 -10.17
C VAL A 89 -7.01 5.16 -9.98
N CYS A 90 -6.04 5.54 -10.82
CA CYS A 90 -5.22 6.72 -10.58
C CYS A 90 -5.92 8.04 -10.94
N LEU A 91 -6.78 8.05 -11.98
CA LEU A 91 -7.61 9.21 -12.31
C LEU A 91 -8.67 9.50 -11.23
N ASP A 92 -9.22 8.44 -10.63
CA ASP A 92 -10.23 8.56 -9.57
C ASP A 92 -9.68 9.22 -8.30
N MET A 93 -8.34 9.29 -8.16
CA MET A 93 -7.66 9.92 -7.03
C MET A 93 -7.30 11.38 -7.27
N LEU A 94 -7.50 11.89 -8.49
CA LEU A 94 -7.19 13.27 -8.86
C LEU A 94 -8.43 14.16 -8.74
N ASN A 95 -8.19 15.43 -8.44
CA ASN A 95 -9.20 16.48 -8.56
C ASN A 95 -9.20 17.10 -9.97
N ASP A 96 -10.12 18.03 -10.23
CA ASP A 96 -10.21 18.73 -11.54
C ASP A 96 -8.95 19.52 -11.92
N GLY A 97 -8.07 19.78 -10.95
CA GLY A 97 -6.75 20.40 -11.17
C GLY A 97 -5.61 19.41 -11.33
N GLU A 98 -5.91 18.13 -11.58
CA GLU A 98 -4.95 17.03 -11.76
C GLU A 98 -4.00 16.83 -10.56
N ASN A 99 -4.40 17.27 -9.37
CA ASN A 99 -3.69 17.03 -8.12
C ASN A 99 -4.40 15.96 -7.30
N MET A 100 -3.69 15.30 -6.38
CA MET A 100 -4.31 14.34 -5.48
C MET A 100 -5.49 15.00 -4.73
N HIS A 101 -6.68 14.41 -4.88
CA HIS A 101 -7.88 14.89 -4.23
C HIS A 101 -7.74 14.77 -2.71
N GLY A 102 -8.07 15.83 -1.97
CA GLY A 102 -7.86 15.88 -0.52
C GLY A 102 -8.55 14.75 0.25
N GLY A 103 -9.71 14.29 -0.23
CA GLY A 103 -10.41 13.14 0.35
C GLY A 103 -9.62 11.82 0.20
N CYS A 104 -8.87 11.67 -0.89
CA CYS A 104 -8.01 10.50 -1.12
C CYS A 104 -6.75 10.57 -0.25
N SER A 105 -6.17 11.77 -0.10
CA SER A 105 -5.03 11.98 0.81
C SER A 105 -5.41 11.73 2.27
N ALA A 106 -6.55 12.25 2.72
CA ALA A 106 -7.05 12.00 4.08
C ALA A 106 -7.33 10.52 4.32
N PHE A 107 -7.96 9.85 3.36
CA PHE A 107 -8.20 8.41 3.42
C PHE A 107 -6.90 7.59 3.55
N LEU A 108 -5.82 7.98 2.86
CA LEU A 108 -4.52 7.30 2.98
C LEU A 108 -3.84 7.54 4.34
N ILE A 109 -4.13 8.64 5.02
CA ILE A 109 -3.61 8.95 6.36
C ILE A 109 -4.41 8.19 7.43
N ASP A 110 -5.71 8.01 7.22
CA ASP A 110 -6.60 7.31 8.14
C ASP A 110 -6.40 5.78 8.15
N LEU A 111 -5.81 5.23 7.09
CA LEU A 111 -5.51 3.80 6.92
C LEU A 111 -4.46 3.30 7.92
#